data_AF-A0A2T7WLY6-F1
#
_entry.id   AF-A0A2T7WLY6-F1
#
_cell.length_a   1.000
_cell.length_b   1.000
_cell.length_c   1.000
_cell.angle_alpha   90.00
_cell.angle_beta   90.00
_cell.angle_gamma   90.00
#
_symmetry.space_group_name_H-M   'P 1'
#
loop_
_entity.id
_entity.type
_entity.pdbx_description
1 polymer ?
#
loop_
_entity_poly.entity_id
_entity_poly.type
_entity_poly.pdbx_seq_one_letter_code
_entity_poly.pdbx_strand_id
1 'polypeptide(L)'
;DITEVLAREATDTKKLLARNDKAGKGKSPTPQLRRTGIAAEGADQLESTIADLTQQMLAAAGELKFELAGRLRDEVQDLKKELRAMERAGHA
;
A
#
# COMPACT_ATOMS: atom_id res chain seq x y z
N ASP A 1 0.40 15.86 -16.46
CA ASP A 1 -0.60 16.56 -15.62
C ASP A 1 -0.55 15.99 -14.20
N ILE A 2 -0.84 16.76 -13.15
CA ILE A 2 -0.90 16.23 -11.78
C ILE A 2 -2.02 15.19 -11.63
N THR A 3 -3.13 15.36 -12.34
CA THR A 3 -4.24 14.40 -12.31
C THR A 3 -3.83 13.02 -12.84
N GLU A 4 -3.04 12.98 -13.92
CA GLU A 4 -2.47 11.76 -14.49
C GLU A 4 -1.49 11.07 -13.52
N VAL A 5 -0.68 11.85 -12.80
CA VAL A 5 0.25 11.33 -11.80
C VAL A 5 -0.53 10.69 -10.65
N LEU A 6 -1.57 11.35 -10.15
CA LEU A 6 -2.42 10.84 -9.07
C LEU A 6 -3.18 9.57 -9.50
N ALA A 7 -3.67 9.51 -10.73
CA ALA A 7 -4.33 8.33 -11.29
C ALA A 7 -3.36 7.14 -11.44
N ARG A 8 -2.12 7.39 -11.85
CA ARG A 8 -1.06 6.36 -11.88
C ARG A 8 -0.76 5.85 -10.47
N GLU A 9 -0.62 6.73 -9.49
CA GLU A 9 -0.36 6.34 -8.10
C GLU A 9 -1.49 5.49 -7.53
N ALA A 10 -2.75 5.87 -7.76
CA ALA A 10 -3.90 5.08 -7.34
C ALA A 10 -3.92 3.68 -7.99
N THR A 11 -3.56 3.58 -9.27
CA THR A 11 -3.42 2.30 -9.96
C THR A 11 -2.30 1.44 -9.36
N ASP A 12 -1.18 2.05 -9.00
CA ASP A 12 -0.05 1.35 -8.39
C ASP A 12 -0.35 0.90 -6.95
N THR A 13 -1.10 1.69 -6.18
CA THR A 13 -1.62 1.26 -4.87
C THR A 13 -2.54 0.05 -5.03
N LYS A 14 -3.50 0.10 -5.96
CA LYS A 14 -4.40 -1.03 -6.23
C LYS A 14 -3.64 -2.31 -6.60
N LYS A 15 -2.58 -2.18 -7.42
CA LYS A 15 -1.71 -3.32 -7.79
C LYS A 15 -0.93 -3.86 -6.60
N LEU A 16 -0.49 -3.00 -5.69
CA LEU A 16 0.24 -3.40 -4.50
C LEU A 16 -0.67 -4.23 -3.59
N LEU A 17 -1.84 -3.70 -3.24
CA LEU A 17 -2.82 -4.38 -2.38
C LEU A 17 -3.26 -5.73 -2.99
N ALA A 18 -3.58 -5.74 -4.30
CA ALA A 18 -3.99 -6.96 -4.99
C ALA A 18 -2.89 -8.03 -5.13
N ARG A 19 -1.60 -7.68 -5.01
CA ARG A 19 -0.50 -8.65 -5.01
C ARG A 19 -0.45 -9.42 -3.69
N ASN A 20 -0.78 -8.77 -2.59
CA ASN A 20 -0.73 -9.35 -1.25
C ASN A 20 -1.89 -10.34 -1.04
N ASP A 21 -3.09 -10.01 -1.55
CA ASP A 21 -4.21 -10.96 -1.65
C ASP A 21 -3.85 -12.28 -2.37
N LYS A 22 -3.02 -12.20 -3.43
CA LYS A 22 -2.61 -13.37 -4.22
C LYS A 22 -1.45 -14.14 -3.59
N ALA A 23 -0.59 -13.50 -2.81
CA ALA A 23 0.48 -14.16 -2.08
C ALA A 23 -0.06 -15.18 -1.06
N GLY A 24 -1.25 -14.93 -0.51
CA GLY A 24 -1.95 -15.87 0.40
C GLY A 24 -2.60 -17.09 -0.28
N LYS A 25 -2.74 -17.13 -1.61
CA LYS A 25 -3.57 -18.15 -2.31
C LYS A 25 -2.79 -19.21 -3.10
N GLY A 26 -1.46 -19.13 -3.22
CA GLY A 26 -0.77 -19.92 -4.26
C GLY A 26 0.71 -20.29 -4.10
N LYS A 27 1.28 -20.36 -2.89
CA LYS A 27 2.64 -20.91 -2.72
C LYS A 27 2.69 -22.00 -1.65
N SER A 28 3.40 -23.06 -2.01
CA SER A 28 3.56 -24.39 -1.42
C SER A 28 3.72 -24.45 0.11
N PRO A 29 3.40 -25.59 0.75
CA PRO A 29 3.47 -25.76 2.19
C PRO A 29 4.93 -25.93 2.64
N THR A 30 5.70 -24.85 2.64
CA THR A 30 6.93 -24.81 3.44
C THR A 30 6.55 -24.41 4.86
N PRO A 31 6.83 -25.26 5.88
CA PRO A 31 6.51 -24.95 7.26
C PRO A 31 7.48 -23.88 7.78
N GLN A 32 7.20 -22.61 7.50
CA GLN A 32 7.83 -21.52 8.22
C GLN A 32 7.15 -21.38 9.59
N LEU A 33 7.69 -22.18 10.51
CA LEU A 33 7.46 -22.10 11.93
C LEU A 33 7.55 -20.65 12.42
N ARG A 34 6.42 -20.18 12.95
CA ARG A 34 6.33 -19.30 14.14
C ARG A 34 6.95 -17.91 14.00
N ARG A 35 6.35 -17.04 13.19
CA ARG A 35 6.47 -15.58 13.36
C ARG A 35 5.18 -14.82 13.00
N THR A 36 4.04 -15.50 13.09
CA THR A 36 2.71 -15.10 12.60
C THR A 36 1.84 -14.44 13.66
N GLY A 37 2.07 -13.14 13.93
CA GLY A 37 1.14 -12.35 14.73
C GLY A 37 1.33 -10.86 14.45
N ILE A 38 2.42 -10.30 14.96
CA ILE A 38 2.60 -8.85 14.98
C ILE A 38 3.03 -8.28 13.62
N ALA A 39 3.90 -8.98 12.88
CA ALA A 39 4.41 -8.48 11.59
C ALA A 39 3.38 -8.57 10.46
N ALA A 40 2.50 -9.58 10.50
CA ALA A 40 1.40 -9.70 9.53
C ALA A 40 0.28 -8.69 9.84
N GLU A 41 -0.09 -8.56 11.12
CA GLU A 41 -1.10 -7.58 11.56
C GLU A 41 -0.66 -6.13 11.31
N GLY A 42 0.63 -5.81 11.51
CA GLY A 42 1.19 -4.49 11.18
C GLY A 42 1.20 -4.20 9.67
N ALA A 43 1.41 -5.22 8.83
CA ALA A 43 1.34 -5.06 7.38
C ALA A 43 -0.10 -4.79 6.91
N ASP A 44 -1.08 -5.55 7.44
CA ASP A 44 -2.50 -5.36 7.12
C ASP A 44 -3.00 -3.95 7.52
N GLN A 45 -2.56 -3.45 8.69
CA GLN A 45 -2.87 -2.09 9.13
C GLN A 45 -2.27 -1.01 8.21
N LEU A 46 -1.02 -1.19 7.78
CA LEU A 46 -0.37 -0.29 6.82
C LEU A 46 -1.09 -0.32 5.47
N GLU A 47 -1.52 -1.49 5.00
CA GLU A 47 -2.29 -1.64 3.77
C GLU A 47 -3.62 -0.89 3.82
N SER A 48 -4.37 -1.03 4.91
CA SER A 48 -5.60 -0.27 5.14
C SER A 48 -5.35 1.24 5.13
N THR A 49 -4.30 1.68 5.83
CA THR A 49 -3.94 3.11 5.90
C THR A 49 -3.57 3.66 4.52
N ILE A 50 -2.81 2.90 3.72
CA ILE A 50 -2.46 3.25 2.34
C ILE A 50 -3.72 3.36 1.46
N ALA A 51 -4.68 2.44 1.62
CA ALA A 51 -5.94 2.48 0.89
C ALA A 51 -6.75 3.74 1.22
N ASP A 52 -6.90 4.06 2.50
CA ASP A 52 -7.64 5.23 2.98
C ASP A 52 -7.02 6.55 2.51
N LEU A 53 -5.70 6.70 2.64
CA LEU A 53 -5.00 7.90 2.17
C LEU A 53 -5.07 8.03 0.65
N THR A 54 -5.05 6.92 -0.09
CA THR A 54 -5.25 6.93 -1.55
C THR A 54 -6.66 7.41 -1.92
N GLN A 55 -7.69 7.01 -1.16
CA GLN A 55 -9.05 7.52 -1.37
C GLN A 55 -9.14 9.03 -1.09
N GLN A 56 -8.53 9.50 0.01
CA GLN A 56 -8.47 10.93 0.35
C GLN A 56 -7.73 11.74 -0.72
N MET A 57 -6.63 11.20 -1.27
CA MET A 57 -5.88 11.79 -2.37
C MET A 57 -6.75 11.97 -3.62
N LEU A 58 -7.52 10.94 -4.00
CA LEU A 58 -8.43 10.99 -5.14
C LEU A 58 -9.60 11.95 -4.93
N ALA A 59 -10.16 11.98 -3.71
CA ALA A 59 -11.20 12.94 -3.35
C ALA A 59 -10.68 14.39 -3.43
N ALA A 60 -9.49 14.66 -2.88
CA ALA A 60 -8.83 15.96 -2.98
C ALA A 60 -8.56 16.35 -4.44
N ALA A 61 -8.16 15.41 -5.28
CA ALA A 61 -7.97 15.64 -6.71
C ALA A 61 -9.29 15.99 -7.42
N GLY A 62 -10.38 15.30 -7.09
CA GLY A 62 -11.73 15.59 -7.61
C GLY A 62 -12.26 16.95 -7.18
N GLU A 63 -11.85 17.43 -6.00
CA GLU A 63 -12.16 18.78 -5.48
C GLU A 63 -11.16 19.86 -5.94
N LEU A 64 -10.27 19.56 -6.90
CA LEU A 64 -9.23 20.46 -7.42
C LEU A 64 -8.20 20.95 -6.36
N LYS A 65 -8.10 20.25 -5.23
CA LYS A 65 -7.15 20.53 -4.13
C LYS A 65 -5.79 19.88 -4.40
N PHE A 66 -5.11 20.34 -5.44
CA PHE A 66 -3.90 19.69 -5.97
C PHE A 66 -2.69 19.70 -5.02
N GLU A 67 -2.54 20.75 -4.20
CA GLU A 67 -1.47 20.81 -3.20
C GLU A 67 -1.66 19.72 -2.12
N LEU A 68 -2.90 19.59 -1.62
CA LEU A 68 -3.25 18.55 -0.64
C LEU A 68 -3.10 17.16 -1.25
N ALA A 69 -3.58 16.97 -2.48
CA ALA A 69 -3.45 15.70 -3.18
C ALA A 69 -1.96 15.33 -3.41
N GLY A 70 -1.11 16.32 -3.72
CA GLY A 70 0.34 16.12 -3.83
C GLY A 70 0.98 15.66 -2.51
N ARG A 71 0.62 16.30 -1.39
CA ARG A 71 1.11 15.89 -0.07
C ARG A 71 0.68 14.47 0.30
N LEU A 72 -0.59 14.15 0.10
CA LEU A 72 -1.13 12.81 0.34
C LEU A 72 -0.46 11.77 -0.56
N ARG A 73 -0.13 12.13 -1.80
CA ARG A 73 0.59 11.26 -2.73
C ARG A 73 1.99 10.92 -2.21
N ASP A 74 2.74 11.90 -1.73
CA ASP A 74 4.09 11.67 -1.20
C ASP A 74 4.04 10.81 0.07
N GLU A 75 3.07 11.05 0.97
CA GLU A 75 2.84 10.23 2.16
C GLU A 75 2.48 8.78 1.81
N VAL A 76 1.58 8.57 0.83
CA VAL A 76 1.26 7.23 0.30
C VAL A 76 2.50 6.56 -0.30
N GLN A 77 3.37 7.30 -0.99
CA GLN A 77 4.60 6.72 -1.55
C GLN A 77 5.56 6.25 -0.45
N ASP A 78 5.67 6.97 0.66
CA ASP A 78 6.55 6.61 1.75
C ASP A 78 6.02 5.38 2.51
N LEU A 79 4.72 5.33 2.82
CA LEU A 79 4.10 4.14 3.42
C LEU A 79 4.24 2.89 2.53
N LYS A 80 4.15 3.03 1.20
CA LYS A 80 4.39 1.92 0.26
C LYS A 80 5.84 1.42 0.31
N LYS A 81 6.82 2.27 0.60
CA LYS A 81 8.22 1.85 0.78
C LYS A 81 8.38 1.08 2.10
N GLU A 82 7.76 1.56 3.17
CA GLU A 82 7.77 0.92 4.48
C GLU A 82 7.13 -0.47 4.43
N LEU A 83 5.97 -0.61 3.81
CA LEU A 83 5.29 -1.90 3.63
C LEU A 83 6.19 -2.91 2.89
N ARG A 84 6.85 -2.49 1.81
CA ARG A 84 7.82 -3.34 1.08
C ARG A 84 9.05 -3.68 1.91
N ALA A 85 9.50 -2.78 2.79
CA ALA A 85 10.61 -3.06 3.68
C ALA A 85 10.21 -4.11 4.74
N MET A 86 8.99 -4.00 5.27
CA MET A 86 8.41 -4.96 6.21
C MET A 86 8.23 -6.35 5.56
N GLU A 87 7.71 -6.41 4.33
CA GLU A 87 7.61 -7.65 3.55
C GLU A 87 8.98 -8.32 3.36
N ARG A 88 10.01 -7.55 2.94
CA ARG A 88 11.37 -8.08 2.76
C ARG A 88 11.96 -8.58 4.08
N ALA A 89 11.73 -7.86 5.18
CA ALA A 89 12.19 -8.25 6.51
C ALA A 89 11.46 -9.52 7.03
N GLY A 90 10.20 -9.72 6.63
CA GLY A 90 9.43 -10.93 6.91
C GLY A 90 9.80 -12.14 6.03
N HIS A 91 10.40 -11.90 4.86
CA HIS A 91 10.86 -12.94 3.92
C HIS A 91 12.32 -13.38 4.10
N ALA A 92 13.10 -12.71 4.95
CA ALA A 92 14.48 -13.07 5.32
C ALA A 92 14.55 -13.95 6.57
#